data_AF-A0A239UCX9-F1
#
_entry.id   AF-A0A239UCX9-F1
#
_cell.length_a   1.000
_cell.length_b   1.000
_cell.length_c   1.000
_cell.angle_alpha   90.00
_cell.angle_beta   90.00
_cell.angle_gamma   90.00
#
_symmetry.space_group_name_H-M   'P 1'
#
loop_
_entity.id
_entity.type
_entity.pdbx_description
1 polymer ?
#
loop_
_entity_poly.entity_id
_entity_poly.type
_entity_poly.pdbx_seq_one_letter_code
_entity_poly.pdbx_strand_id
1 'polypeptide(L)'
;MNKYIQWLIWVLFAPLVSLIIWGFKAHTWPNYIDILFIVSMVLFIAGFVVILVQDGIFDATSYGFRRIRYQMAGKKHQKAWKDDEFVNPKQAKKDFYLVEAWAKRITIINALFILLCLCAILTF
;
A
#
# COMPACT_ATOMS: atom_id res chain seq x y z
N MET A 1 -14.50 -1.46 -20.70
CA MET A 1 -13.09 -1.36 -21.10
C MET A 1 -12.46 -2.75 -20.94
N ASN A 2 -11.75 -3.26 -21.94
CA ASN A 2 -11.22 -4.62 -21.93
C ASN A 2 -10.21 -4.81 -20.76
N LYS A 3 -10.26 -5.95 -20.05
CA LYS A 3 -9.41 -6.25 -18.88
C LYS A 3 -7.93 -6.07 -19.21
N TYR A 4 -7.50 -6.46 -20.41
CA TYR A 4 -6.12 -6.31 -20.87
C TYR A 4 -5.66 -4.86 -21.01
N ILE A 5 -6.55 -3.96 -21.46
CA ILE A 5 -6.25 -2.53 -21.58
C ILE A 5 -6.01 -1.92 -20.20
N GLN A 6 -6.78 -2.33 -19.19
CA GLN A 6 -6.57 -1.87 -17.82
C GLN A 6 -5.19 -2.29 -17.28
N TRP A 7 -4.77 -3.54 -17.52
CA TRP A 7 -3.43 -4.00 -17.14
C TRP A 7 -2.32 -3.23 -17.85
N LEU A 8 -2.49 -2.99 -19.15
CA LEU A 8 -1.52 -2.28 -19.97
C LEU A 8 -1.31 -0.83 -19.50
N ILE A 9 -2.38 -0.13 -19.10
CA ILE A 9 -2.29 1.23 -18.54
C ILE A 9 -1.41 1.24 -17.28
N TRP A 10 -1.60 0.28 -16.37
CA TRP A 10 -0.82 0.21 -15.13
C TRP A 10 0.64 -0.19 -15.38
N VAL A 11 0.90 -1.06 -16.37
CA VAL A 11 2.26 -1.44 -16.78
C VAL A 11 3.01 -0.25 -17.39
N LEU A 12 2.36 0.54 -18.23
CA LEU A 12 3.01 1.67 -18.90
C LEU A 12 3.17 2.90 -18.00
N PHE A 13 2.42 3.00 -16.91
CA PHE A 13 2.43 4.18 -16.04
C PHE A 13 3.82 4.48 -15.47
N ALA A 14 4.48 3.51 -14.83
CA ALA A 14 5.79 3.73 -14.22
C ALA A 14 6.89 4.04 -15.27
N PRO A 15 7.00 3.31 -16.40
CA PRO A 15 7.92 3.65 -17.49
C PRO A 15 7.68 5.05 -18.07
N LEU A 16 6.43 5.45 -18.29
CA LEU A 16 6.12 6.78 -18.86
C LEU A 16 6.52 7.91 -17.92
N VAL A 17 6.21 7.78 -16.62
CA VAL A 17 6.65 8.76 -15.60
C VAL A 17 8.19 8.82 -15.56
N SER A 18 8.85 7.67 -15.66
CA SER A 18 10.30 7.59 -15.64
C SER A 18 10.94 8.22 -16.88
N LEU A 19 10.32 8.06 -18.06
CA LEU A 19 10.75 8.73 -19.30
C LEU A 19 10.63 10.24 -19.20
N ILE A 20 9.55 10.76 -18.61
CA ILE A 20 9.38 12.21 -18.41
C ILE A 20 10.50 12.74 -17.51
N ILE A 21 10.81 12.06 -16.39
CA ILE A 21 11.87 12.47 -15.46
C ILE A 21 13.25 12.37 -16.12
N TRP A 22 13.48 11.32 -16.91
CA TRP A 22 14.74 11.09 -17.63
C TRP A 22 15.05 12.19 -18.65
N GLY A 23 14.02 12.78 -19.29
CA GLY A 23 14.18 13.91 -20.21
C GLY A 23 14.80 15.17 -19.58
N PHE A 24 14.80 15.29 -18.26
CA PHE A 24 15.44 16.39 -17.52
C PHE A 24 16.81 16.03 -16.93
N LYS A 25 17.31 14.80 -17.17
CA LYS A 25 18.58 14.30 -16.63
C LYS A 25 19.55 13.89 -17.74
N ALA A 26 20.69 13.31 -17.34
CA ALA A 26 21.65 12.73 -18.27
C ALA A 26 20.98 11.58 -19.06
N HIS A 27 21.01 11.67 -20.38
CA HIS A 27 20.37 10.73 -21.29
C HIS A 27 21.19 9.45 -21.47
N THR A 28 21.58 8.82 -20.37
CA THR A 28 22.28 7.53 -20.34
C THR A 28 21.34 6.41 -19.93
N TRP A 29 21.60 5.21 -20.45
CA TRP A 29 20.80 4.02 -20.16
C TRP A 29 20.80 3.62 -18.67
N PRO A 30 21.94 3.62 -17.95
CA PRO A 30 21.94 3.32 -16.52
C PRO A 30 21.10 4.32 -15.70
N ASN A 31 21.20 5.61 -16.02
CA ASN A 31 20.43 6.64 -15.33
C ASN A 31 18.91 6.49 -15.55
N TYR A 32 18.48 5.98 -16.71
CA TYR A 32 17.06 5.65 -16.93
C TYR A 32 16.60 4.50 -16.01
N ILE A 33 17.41 3.44 -15.88
CA ILE A 33 17.10 2.31 -15.00
C ILE A 33 17.01 2.76 -13.53
N ASP A 34 17.93 3.61 -13.09
CA ASP A 34 17.91 4.16 -11.72
C ASP A 34 16.65 4.97 -11.45
N ILE A 35 16.25 5.84 -12.40
CA ILE A 35 15.01 6.61 -12.30
C ILE A 35 13.80 5.67 -12.25
N LEU A 36 13.75 4.64 -13.12
CA LEU A 36 12.67 3.67 -13.15
C LEU A 36 12.56 2.89 -11.84
N PHE A 37 13.70 2.50 -11.26
CA PHE A 37 13.76 1.86 -9.96
C PHE A 37 13.16 2.75 -8.87
N ILE A 38 13.59 4.01 -8.79
CA ILE A 38 13.11 4.97 -7.78
C ILE A 38 11.60 5.21 -7.93
N VAL A 39 11.13 5.46 -9.16
CA VAL A 39 9.69 5.70 -9.43
C VAL A 39 8.87 4.47 -9.06
N SER A 40 9.31 3.28 -9.46
CA SER A 40 8.63 2.03 -9.14
C SER A 40 8.62 1.75 -7.64
N MET A 41 9.70 2.08 -6.92
CA MET A 41 9.78 1.92 -5.47
C MET A 41 8.81 2.86 -4.74
N VAL A 42 8.71 4.12 -5.14
CA VAL A 42 7.73 5.06 -4.58
C VAL A 42 6.30 4.59 -4.82
N LEU A 43 5.98 4.16 -6.05
CA LEU A 43 4.64 3.66 -6.39
C LEU A 43 4.32 2.34 -5.68
N PHE A 44 5.30 1.48 -5.48
CA PHE A 44 5.14 0.25 -4.70
C PHE A 44 4.81 0.56 -3.24
N ILE A 45 5.56 1.45 -2.60
CA ILE A 45 5.31 1.85 -1.21
C ILE A 45 3.92 2.48 -1.08
N ALA A 46 3.57 3.40 -1.98
CA ALA A 46 2.25 4.03 -1.98
C ALA A 46 1.12 3.01 -2.18
N GLY A 47 1.26 2.11 -3.16
CA GLY A 47 0.30 1.03 -3.41
C GLY A 47 0.15 0.08 -2.23
N PHE A 48 1.26 -0.27 -1.59
CA PHE A 48 1.26 -1.12 -0.41
C PHE A 48 0.54 -0.47 0.78
N VAL A 49 0.79 0.83 1.04
CA VAL A 49 0.06 1.58 2.07
C VAL A 49 -1.44 1.61 1.78
N VAL A 50 -1.84 1.83 0.52
CA VAL A 50 -3.27 1.79 0.12
C VAL A 50 -3.88 0.42 0.40
N ILE A 51 -3.16 -0.67 0.08
CA ILE A 51 -3.62 -2.04 0.40
C ILE A 51 -3.80 -2.20 1.91
N LEU A 52 -2.82 -1.81 2.73
CA LEU A 52 -2.91 -1.94 4.19
C LEU A 52 -4.11 -1.19 4.79
N VAL A 53 -4.41 0.00 4.25
CA VAL A 53 -5.58 0.80 4.65
C VAL A 53 -6.87 0.12 4.20
N GLN A 54 -6.93 -0.38 2.97
CA GLN A 54 -8.14 -1.03 2.42
C GLN A 54 -8.42 -2.40 3.06
N ASP A 55 -7.38 -3.16 3.41
CA ASP A 55 -7.50 -4.44 4.14
C ASP A 55 -8.03 -4.25 5.58
N GLY A 56 -8.12 -3.00 6.06
CA GLY A 56 -8.63 -2.70 7.38
C GLY A 56 -7.72 -3.20 8.51
N ILE A 57 -6.44 -3.45 8.21
CA ILE A 57 -5.45 -3.88 9.21
C ILE A 57 -5.38 -2.84 10.33
N PHE A 58 -5.38 -1.55 9.98
CA PHE A 58 -5.43 -0.46 10.95
C PHE A 58 -6.70 -0.47 11.81
N ASP A 59 -7.83 -0.91 11.26
CA ASP A 59 -9.09 -0.99 12.01
C ASP A 59 -9.01 -2.13 13.05
N ALA A 60 -8.52 -3.31 12.65
CA ALA A 60 -8.28 -4.44 13.54
C ALA A 60 -7.23 -4.14 14.62
N THR A 61 -6.15 -3.43 14.25
CA THR A 61 -5.11 -3.00 15.19
C THR A 61 -5.65 -1.97 16.18
N SER A 62 -6.45 -0.99 15.72
CA SER A 62 -7.06 0.01 16.58
C SER A 62 -8.05 -0.61 17.57
N TYR A 63 -8.83 -1.60 17.13
CA TYR A 63 -9.70 -2.40 17.98
C TYR A 63 -8.91 -3.13 19.06
N GLY A 64 -7.81 -3.80 18.69
CA GLY A 64 -6.93 -4.48 19.63
C GLY A 64 -6.41 -3.53 20.72
N PHE A 65 -5.92 -2.35 20.34
CA PHE A 65 -5.45 -1.35 21.29
C PHE A 65 -6.56 -0.80 22.20
N ARG A 66 -7.77 -0.57 21.67
CA ARG A 66 -8.92 -0.12 22.48
C ARG A 66 -9.30 -1.17 23.52
N ARG A 67 -9.35 -2.44 23.12
CA ARG A 67 -9.64 -3.55 24.03
C ARG A 67 -8.57 -3.71 25.11
N ILE A 68 -7.30 -3.61 24.75
CA ILE A 68 -6.18 -3.66 25.70
C ILE A 68 -6.28 -2.49 26.69
N ARG A 69 -6.54 -1.27 26.20
CA ARG A 69 -6.74 -0.07 27.06
C ARG A 69 -7.92 -0.24 28.02
N TYR A 70 -9.04 -0.79 27.57
CA TYR A 70 -10.19 -1.08 28.42
C TYR A 70 -9.85 -2.13 29.50
N GLN A 71 -9.14 -3.20 29.13
CA GLN A 71 -8.72 -4.25 30.08
C GLN A 71 -7.72 -3.73 31.13
N MET A 72 -6.83 -2.81 30.75
CA MET A 72 -5.88 -2.19 31.67
C MET A 72 -6.49 -1.09 32.56
N ALA A 73 -7.71 -0.64 32.26
CA ALA A 73 -8.39 0.38 33.06
C ALA A 73 -8.83 -0.19 34.42
N GLY A 74 -8.77 0.63 35.48
CA GLY A 74 -9.25 0.23 36.80
C GLY A 74 -10.75 -0.11 36.83
N LYS A 75 -11.17 -0.97 37.76
CA LYS A 75 -12.56 -1.48 37.86
C LYS A 75 -13.65 -0.38 37.87
N LYS A 76 -13.33 0.82 38.41
CA LYS A 76 -14.22 2.00 38.40
C LYS A 76 -14.43 2.56 37.00
N HIS A 77 -13.37 2.63 36.19
CA HIS A 77 -13.41 3.13 34.82
C HIS A 77 -14.02 2.10 33.86
N GLN A 78 -13.78 0.80 34.06
CA GLN A 78 -14.44 -0.25 33.30
C GLN A 78 -15.97 -0.24 33.48
N LYS A 79 -16.46 -0.01 34.72
CA LYS A 79 -17.91 0.14 34.97
C LYS A 79 -18.51 1.35 34.25
N ALA A 80 -17.77 2.46 34.16
CA ALA A 80 -18.22 3.67 33.49
C ALA A 80 -18.20 3.56 31.95
N TRP A 81 -17.26 2.78 31.40
CA TRP A 81 -17.09 2.62 29.95
C TRP A 81 -17.73 1.35 29.39
N LYS A 82 -18.51 0.63 30.20
CA LYS A 82 -19.09 -0.66 29.83
C LYS A 82 -20.06 -0.56 28.64
N ASP A 83 -20.80 0.55 28.60
CA ASP A 83 -21.81 0.85 27.58
C ASP A 83 -21.27 1.80 26.49
N ASP A 84 -20.03 2.26 26.62
CA ASP A 84 -19.37 3.10 25.62
C ASP A 84 -18.87 2.22 24.45
N GLU A 85 -19.54 2.35 23.31
CA GLU A 85 -19.27 1.57 22.10
C GLU A 85 -17.91 1.90 21.48
N PHE A 86 -17.35 3.09 21.76
CA PHE A 86 -16.03 3.50 21.27
C PHE A 86 -14.90 2.91 22.13
N VAL A 87 -15.08 2.88 23.46
CA VAL A 87 -14.05 2.41 24.40
C VAL A 87 -14.10 0.89 24.63
N ASN A 88 -15.30 0.30 24.58
CA ASN A 88 -15.53 -1.15 24.68
C ASN A 88 -16.27 -1.66 23.43
N PRO A 89 -15.62 -1.64 22.25
CA PRO A 89 -16.23 -2.15 21.04
C PRO A 89 -16.57 -3.63 21.20
N LYS A 90 -17.85 -3.99 21.07
CA LYS A 90 -18.34 -5.38 21.20
C LYS A 90 -18.12 -6.20 19.94
N GLN A 91 -17.86 -5.54 18.81
CA GLN A 91 -17.58 -6.16 17.53
C GLN A 91 -16.27 -5.63 16.96
N ALA A 92 -15.46 -6.55 16.44
CA ALA A 92 -14.11 -6.28 15.97
C ALA A 92 -14.05 -5.80 14.51
N LYS A 93 -15.14 -5.93 13.74
CA LYS A 93 -15.03 -6.00 12.27
C LYS A 93 -16.24 -5.48 11.53
N LYS A 94 -15.97 -4.79 10.41
CA LYS A 94 -16.79 -4.92 9.20
C LYS A 94 -16.54 -6.30 8.58
N ASP A 95 -17.60 -6.99 8.18
CA ASP A 95 -17.53 -8.40 7.74
C ASP A 95 -16.72 -8.60 6.45
N PHE A 96 -16.61 -7.57 5.60
CA PHE A 96 -15.89 -7.64 4.34
C PHE A 96 -15.10 -6.36 4.06
N TYR A 97 -13.78 -6.50 3.96
CA TYR A 97 -12.90 -5.50 3.38
C TYR A 97 -12.60 -5.90 1.94
N LEU A 98 -13.14 -5.14 0.99
CA LEU A 98 -12.85 -5.34 -0.43
C LEU A 98 -11.69 -4.45 -0.82
N VAL A 99 -10.48 -5.02 -0.87
CA VAL A 99 -9.34 -4.33 -1.49
C VAL A 99 -9.61 -4.19 -2.97
N GLU A 100 -9.58 -2.96 -3.45
CA GLU A 100 -9.86 -2.65 -4.83
C GLU A 100 -8.79 -3.27 -5.75
N ALA A 101 -9.23 -3.86 -6.85
CA ALA A 101 -8.36 -4.61 -7.73
C ALA A 101 -7.25 -3.74 -8.37
N TRP A 102 -7.43 -2.41 -8.45
CA TRP A 102 -6.39 -1.50 -8.97
C TRP A 102 -5.20 -1.37 -8.00
N ALA A 103 -5.46 -1.33 -6.68
CA ALA A 103 -4.41 -1.25 -5.66
C ALA A 103 -3.53 -2.52 -5.65
N LYS A 104 -4.15 -3.69 -5.88
CA LYS A 104 -3.41 -4.94 -6.10
C LYS A 104 -2.57 -4.89 -7.37
N ARG A 105 -3.16 -4.44 -8.50
CA ARG A 105 -2.48 -4.35 -9.79
C ARG A 105 -1.26 -3.43 -9.74
N ILE A 106 -1.41 -2.21 -9.22
CA ILE A 106 -0.30 -1.25 -9.14
C ILE A 106 0.85 -1.80 -8.29
N THR A 107 0.54 -2.45 -7.17
CA THR A 107 1.56 -2.98 -6.25
C THR A 107 2.32 -4.15 -6.87
N ILE A 108 1.63 -5.11 -7.49
CA ILE A 108 2.26 -6.28 -8.14
C ILE A 108 3.13 -5.85 -9.32
N ILE A 109 2.63 -4.95 -10.16
CA ILE A 109 3.37 -4.47 -11.34
C ILE A 109 4.65 -3.74 -10.91
N ASN A 110 4.58 -2.84 -9.93
CA ASN A 110 5.76 -2.12 -9.46
C ASN A 110 6.75 -3.04 -8.74
N ALA A 111 6.28 -4.08 -8.03
CA ALA A 111 7.17 -5.10 -7.46
C ALA A 111 7.97 -5.84 -8.55
N LEU A 112 7.31 -6.20 -9.67
CA LEU A 112 8.00 -6.81 -10.81
C LEU A 112 9.01 -5.85 -11.45
N PHE A 113 8.68 -4.57 -11.59
CA PHE A 113 9.62 -3.58 -12.12
C PHE A 113 10.85 -3.40 -11.22
N ILE A 114 10.67 -3.40 -9.90
CA ILE A 114 11.79 -3.35 -8.95
C ILE A 114 12.73 -4.54 -9.16
N LEU A 115 12.19 -5.76 -9.25
CA LEU A 115 12.98 -6.97 -9.50
C LEU A 115 13.72 -6.90 -10.85
N LEU A 116 13.05 -6.46 -11.91
CA LEU A 116 13.66 -6.30 -13.23
C LEU A 116 14.78 -5.25 -13.22
N CYS A 117 14.58 -4.13 -12.53
CA CYS A 117 15.60 -3.10 -12.39
C CYS A 117 16.81 -3.61 -11.58
N LEU A 118 16.58 -4.36 -10.50
CA LEU A 118 17.68 -4.98 -9.73
C LEU A 118 18.49 -5.95 -10.59
N CYS A 119 17.81 -6.81 -11.37
CA CYS A 119 18.49 -7.69 -12.32
C CYS A 119 19.31 -6.91 -13.34
N ALA A 120 18.76 -5.81 -13.87
CA ALA A 120 19.47 -4.97 -14.85
C ALA A 120 20.67 -4.25 -14.23
N ILE A 121 20.54 -3.70 -13.02
CA ILE A 121 21.63 -3.03 -12.31
C ILE A 121 22.77 -4.02 -12.03
N LEU A 122 22.48 -5.27 -11.65
CA LEU A 122 23.50 -6.29 -11.37
C LEU A 122 24.26 -6.76 -12.62
N THR A 123 23.77 -6.47 -13.82
CA THR A 123 24.43 -6.84 -15.08
C THR A 123 25.37 -5.76 -15.64
N PHE A 124 25.36 -4.56 -15.08
CA PHE A 124 26.25 -3.45 -15.44
C PHE A 124 27.30 -3.22 -14.34
#